data_AF-A0A950YBB6-F1
#
_entry.id   AF-A0A950YBB6-F1
#
_cell.length_a   1.000
_cell.length_b   1.000
_cell.length_c   1.000
_cell.angle_alpha   90.00
_cell.angle_beta   90.00
_cell.angle_gamma   90.00
#
_symmetry.space_group_name_H-M   'P 1'
#
loop_
_entity.id
_entity.type
_entity.pdbx_description
1 polymer ?
#
loop_
_entity_poly.entity_id
_entity_poly.type
_entity_poly.pdbx_seq_one_letter_code
_entity_poly.pdbx_strand_id
1 'polypeptide(L)'
;MSPHPVRLALLAAAGAVGLAGSVVLAHTSRHVQGGLGIAPPFITSASFMTAGLFAWWRRPHNHFGLLMFAAGATLLLGAMKLSNAPVAFGVGVIVNNLFFAVLVQMLVAFPAGRLEGRTERSLVGLCYAGLIVTSLSMVTLRRQCGCANPEPRNVFLIANRPGLASVIETAAWVTLLVAATWIAVLLARRWRGASRPRRRIIAPVLWSAAAVIATLAVVLALRVAQAPSAAQHVVSWISVAAVSALPFAFLAGLLRSRYSRADAVGELLA
;
A
#
# COMPACT_ATOMS: atom_id res chain seq x y z
N MET A 1 -23.86 5.88 -14.47
CA MET A 1 -23.04 5.99 -15.70
C MET A 1 -21.94 4.92 -15.63
N SER A 2 -21.91 3.99 -16.59
CA SER A 2 -20.77 3.07 -16.77
C SER A 2 -19.48 3.89 -16.93
N PRO A 3 -18.31 3.42 -16.46
CA PRO A 3 -17.09 4.13 -16.76
C PRO A 3 -16.92 4.02 -18.28
N HIS A 4 -16.77 5.16 -18.98
CA HIS A 4 -16.53 5.11 -20.43
C HIS A 4 -15.35 4.17 -20.69
N PRO A 5 -15.45 3.24 -21.65
CA PRO A 5 -14.40 2.25 -21.95
C PRO A 5 -13.05 2.93 -22.19
N VAL A 6 -13.08 4.17 -22.69
CA VAL A 6 -11.92 5.07 -22.83
C VAL A 6 -11.17 5.30 -21.51
N ARG A 7 -11.86 5.56 -20.38
CA ARG A 7 -11.19 5.79 -19.09
C ARG A 7 -10.49 4.54 -18.55
N LEU A 8 -11.09 3.37 -18.78
CA LEU A 8 -10.48 2.10 -18.39
C LEU A 8 -9.24 1.79 -19.24
N ALA A 9 -9.34 1.99 -20.56
CA ALA A 9 -8.21 1.85 -21.48
C ALA A 9 -7.06 2.80 -21.11
N LEU A 10 -7.37 4.05 -20.78
CA LEU A 10 -6.36 5.04 -20.34
C LEU A 10 -5.65 4.62 -19.04
N LEU A 11 -6.38 4.13 -18.04
CA LEU A 11 -5.76 3.63 -16.80
C LEU A 11 -4.92 2.37 -17.05
N ALA A 12 -5.41 1.44 -17.87
CA ALA A 12 -4.66 0.25 -18.23
C ALA A 12 -3.36 0.60 -18.97
N ALA A 13 -3.44 1.51 -19.95
CA ALA A 13 -2.28 2.01 -20.69
C ALA A 13 -1.30 2.73 -19.77
N ALA A 14 -1.77 3.62 -18.89
CA ALA A 14 -0.93 4.30 -17.91
C ALA A 14 -0.22 3.32 -16.97
N GLY A 15 -0.92 2.25 -16.56
CA GLY A 15 -0.33 1.20 -15.75
C GLY A 15 0.74 0.38 -16.48
N ALA A 16 0.48 0.02 -17.74
CA ALA A 16 1.43 -0.71 -18.57
C ALA A 16 2.70 0.13 -18.85
N VAL A 17 2.53 1.42 -19.16
CA VAL A 17 3.63 2.37 -19.37
C VAL A 17 4.43 2.56 -18.09
N GLY A 18 3.77 2.72 -16.94
CA GLY A 18 4.43 2.83 -15.64
C GLY A 18 5.24 1.57 -15.30
N LEU A 19 4.68 0.38 -15.54
CA LEU A 19 5.37 -0.89 -15.33
C LEU A 19 6.61 -1.01 -16.22
N ALA A 20 6.46 -0.73 -17.52
CA ALA A 20 7.56 -0.78 -18.48
C ALA A 20 8.68 0.22 -18.12
N GLY A 21 8.32 1.47 -17.80
CA GLY A 21 9.29 2.49 -17.37
C GLY A 21 10.05 2.08 -16.12
N SER A 22 9.36 1.52 -15.14
CA SER A 22 9.99 1.05 -13.90
C SER A 22 10.88 -0.19 -14.11
N VAL A 23 10.54 -1.09 -15.04
CA VAL A 23 11.41 -2.21 -15.46
C VAL A 23 12.67 -1.70 -16.17
N VAL A 24 12.55 -0.69 -17.04
CA VAL A 24 13.70 -0.05 -17.70
C VAL A 24 14.61 0.61 -16.66
N LEU A 25 14.04 1.32 -15.68
CA LEU A 25 14.81 1.90 -14.56
C LEU A 25 15.55 0.83 -13.76
N ALA A 26 14.92 -0.32 -13.51
CA ALA A 26 15.55 -1.44 -12.82
C ALA A 26 16.73 -2.02 -13.62
N HIS A 27 16.58 -2.20 -14.93
CA HIS A 27 17.65 -2.73 -15.79
C HIS A 27 18.81 -1.75 -16.00
N THR A 28 18.54 -0.44 -15.99
CA THR A 28 19.55 0.62 -16.20
C THR A 28 20.20 1.09 -14.90
N SER A 29 19.73 0.59 -13.75
CA SER A 29 20.26 0.96 -12.44
C SER A 29 21.65 0.37 -12.24
N ARG A 30 22.63 1.22 -11.90
CA ARG A 30 24.01 0.79 -11.64
C ARG A 30 24.28 0.42 -10.18
N HIS A 31 23.34 0.70 -9.28
CA HIS A 31 23.49 0.58 -7.84
C HIS A 31 22.61 -0.52 -7.22
N VAL A 32 21.86 -1.26 -8.04
CA VAL A 32 21.04 -2.41 -7.60
C VAL A 32 21.52 -3.65 -8.34
N GLN A 33 22.36 -4.45 -7.69
CA GLN A 33 22.82 -5.73 -8.22
C GLN A 33 21.93 -6.86 -7.68
N GLY A 34 21.02 -7.37 -8.52
CA GLY A 34 20.17 -8.53 -8.20
C GLY A 34 18.72 -8.36 -8.64
N GLY A 35 18.36 -8.93 -9.80
CA GLY A 35 17.02 -8.80 -10.39
C GLY A 35 15.87 -9.28 -9.48
N LEU A 36 16.13 -10.24 -8.59
CA LEU A 36 15.12 -10.75 -7.65
C LEU A 36 14.75 -9.75 -6.53
N GLY A 37 15.67 -8.87 -6.10
CA GLY A 37 15.40 -7.91 -5.03
C GLY A 37 14.41 -6.80 -5.40
N ILE A 38 14.20 -6.59 -6.71
CA ILE A 38 13.35 -5.52 -7.25
C ILE A 38 11.96 -6.02 -7.61
N ALA A 39 11.79 -7.33 -7.81
CA ALA A 39 10.50 -7.95 -8.13
C ALA A 39 9.35 -7.64 -7.14
N PRO A 40 9.57 -7.53 -5.81
CA PRO A 40 8.47 -7.36 -4.85
C PRO A 40 7.54 -6.15 -5.06
N PRO A 41 8.03 -4.91 -5.23
CA PRO A 41 7.16 -3.76 -5.53
C PRO A 41 6.41 -3.91 -6.85
N PHE A 42 6.99 -4.56 -7.87
CA PHE A 42 6.30 -4.80 -9.15
C PHE A 42 5.13 -5.75 -9.02
N ILE A 43 5.32 -6.88 -8.32
CA ILE A 43 4.28 -7.88 -8.05
C ILE A 43 3.13 -7.24 -7.29
N THR A 44 3.46 -6.45 -6.26
CA THR A 44 2.47 -5.75 -5.44
C THR A 44 1.71 -4.72 -6.27
N SER A 45 2.41 -3.92 -7.09
CA SER A 45 1.79 -2.91 -7.95
C SER A 45 0.82 -3.54 -8.95
N ALA A 46 1.25 -4.58 -9.67
CA ALA A 46 0.43 -5.29 -10.64
C ALA A 46 -0.83 -5.88 -10.00
N SER A 47 -0.69 -6.48 -8.81
CA SER A 47 -1.82 -7.04 -8.05
C SER A 47 -2.86 -5.98 -7.69
N PHE A 48 -2.41 -4.82 -7.19
CA PHE A 48 -3.31 -3.72 -6.81
C PHE A 48 -3.97 -3.04 -8.01
N MET A 49 -3.22 -2.83 -9.11
CA MET A 49 -3.74 -2.17 -10.29
C MET A 49 -4.74 -3.03 -11.06
N THR A 50 -4.44 -4.31 -11.26
CA THR A 50 -5.35 -5.25 -11.94
C THR A 50 -6.64 -5.42 -11.14
N ALA A 51 -6.53 -5.63 -9.83
CA ALA A 51 -7.69 -5.77 -8.96
C ALA A 51 -8.50 -4.47 -8.85
N GLY A 52 -7.84 -3.32 -8.75
CA GLY A 52 -8.48 -2.01 -8.70
C GLY A 52 -9.24 -1.68 -9.99
N LEU A 53 -8.61 -1.95 -11.14
CA LEU A 53 -9.24 -1.77 -12.45
C LEU A 53 -10.46 -2.68 -12.62
N PHE A 54 -10.35 -3.96 -12.22
CA PHE A 54 -11.46 -4.89 -12.24
C PHE A 54 -12.60 -4.48 -11.29
N ALA A 55 -12.26 -4.03 -10.08
CA ALA A 55 -13.23 -3.51 -9.11
C ALA A 55 -13.99 -2.30 -9.69
N TRP A 56 -13.27 -1.38 -10.34
CA TRP A 56 -13.84 -0.16 -10.90
C TRP A 56 -14.69 -0.45 -12.14
N TRP A 57 -14.27 -1.36 -13.01
CA TRP A 57 -15.07 -1.83 -14.15
C TRP A 57 -16.40 -2.43 -13.69
N ARG A 58 -16.39 -3.25 -12.63
CA ARG A 58 -17.63 -3.85 -12.09
C ARG A 58 -18.49 -2.88 -11.26
N ARG A 59 -17.91 -1.83 -10.66
CA ARG A 59 -18.62 -0.85 -9.82
C ARG A 59 -18.06 0.58 -10.03
N PRO A 60 -18.38 1.25 -11.14
CA PRO A 60 -17.86 2.59 -11.46
C PRO A 60 -18.18 3.68 -10.43
N HIS A 61 -19.30 3.53 -9.72
CA HIS A 61 -19.72 4.47 -8.67
C HIS A 61 -18.95 4.28 -7.35
N ASN A 62 -18.20 3.18 -7.19
CA ASN A 62 -17.37 2.94 -6.01
C ASN A 62 -15.92 3.36 -6.27
N HIS A 63 -15.53 4.49 -5.68
CA HIS A 63 -14.17 5.04 -5.77
C HIS A 63 -13.11 4.14 -5.13
N PHE A 64 -13.51 3.11 -4.39
CA PHE A 64 -12.59 2.13 -3.80
C PHE A 64 -11.68 1.45 -4.84
N GLY A 65 -12.21 1.11 -6.03
CA GLY A 65 -11.40 0.52 -7.11
C GLY A 65 -10.32 1.48 -7.64
N LEU A 66 -10.64 2.77 -7.70
CA LEU A 66 -9.68 3.81 -8.08
C LEU A 66 -8.59 4.00 -7.03
N LEU A 67 -8.94 3.93 -5.74
CA LEU A 67 -7.98 3.98 -4.63
C LEU A 67 -7.01 2.79 -4.65
N MET A 68 -7.50 1.58 -4.94
CA MET A 68 -6.65 0.41 -5.13
C MET A 68 -5.67 0.59 -6.30
N PHE A 69 -6.15 1.11 -7.43
CA PHE A 69 -5.29 1.42 -8.57
C PHE A 69 -4.24 2.47 -8.22
N ALA A 70 -4.64 3.54 -7.51
CA ALA A 70 -3.73 4.60 -7.06
C ALA A 70 -2.65 4.07 -6.11
N ALA A 71 -2.97 3.10 -5.24
CA ALA A 71 -1.98 2.45 -4.36
C ALA A 71 -0.89 1.76 -5.19
N GLY A 72 -1.27 0.93 -6.17
CA GLY A 72 -0.31 0.27 -7.06
C GLY A 72 0.46 1.25 -7.94
N ALA A 73 -0.18 2.30 -8.43
CA ALA A 73 0.49 3.36 -9.20
C ALA A 73 1.54 4.11 -8.35
N THR A 74 1.26 4.33 -7.06
CA THR A 74 2.20 4.97 -6.13
C THR A 74 3.47 4.14 -5.96
N LEU A 75 3.37 2.82 -5.89
CA LEU A 75 4.53 1.93 -5.86
C LEU A 75 5.34 1.99 -7.17
N LEU A 76 4.66 2.02 -8.33
CA LEU A 76 5.35 2.19 -9.62
C LEU A 76 6.09 3.52 -9.71
N LEU A 77 5.47 4.62 -9.29
CA LEU A 77 6.13 5.94 -9.23
C LEU A 77 7.28 5.93 -8.22
N GLY A 78 7.14 5.19 -7.12
CA GLY A 78 8.22 4.96 -6.16
C GLY A 78 9.43 4.23 -6.75
N ALA A 79 9.30 3.54 -7.90
CA ALA A 79 10.42 2.93 -8.59
C ALA A 79 11.41 3.96 -9.17
N MET A 80 11.08 5.25 -9.16
CA MET A 80 12.06 6.33 -9.44
C MET A 80 13.28 6.26 -8.50
N LYS A 81 13.15 5.62 -7.33
CA LYS A 81 14.27 5.34 -6.41
C LYS A 81 15.36 4.43 -7.00
N LEU A 82 15.09 3.77 -8.14
CA LEU A 82 16.09 2.98 -8.88
C LEU A 82 16.87 3.81 -9.90
N SER A 83 16.42 5.04 -10.17
CA SER A 83 17.09 5.93 -11.12
C SER A 83 18.46 6.35 -10.62
N ASN A 84 19.42 6.45 -11.53
CA ASN A 84 20.75 6.97 -11.22
C ASN A 84 20.74 8.51 -11.03
N ALA A 85 19.65 9.19 -11.39
CA ALA A 85 19.52 10.64 -11.23
C ALA A 85 19.22 11.00 -9.76
N PRO A 86 20.03 11.86 -9.10
CA PRO A 86 19.89 12.19 -7.68
C PRO A 86 18.52 12.71 -7.25
N VAL A 87 17.90 13.54 -8.09
CA VAL A 87 16.58 14.13 -7.80
C VAL A 87 15.49 13.07 -7.92
N ALA A 88 15.52 12.26 -8.99
CA ALA A 88 14.56 11.17 -9.19
C ALA A 88 14.65 10.12 -8.07
N PHE A 89 15.87 9.85 -7.61
CA PHE A 89 16.12 8.98 -6.47
C PHE A 89 15.43 9.48 -5.19
N GLY A 90 15.68 10.75 -4.81
CA GLY A 90 15.09 11.36 -3.60
C GLY A 90 13.55 11.42 -3.66
N VAL A 91 13.00 11.83 -4.80
CA VAL A 91 11.55 11.84 -5.03
C VAL A 91 10.96 10.44 -4.95
N GLY A 92 11.63 9.45 -5.56
CA GLY A 92 11.20 8.06 -5.53
C GLY A 92 11.12 7.48 -4.11
N VAL A 93 12.05 7.84 -3.22
CA VAL A 93 12.02 7.43 -1.80
C VAL A 93 10.76 7.98 -1.11
N ILE A 94 10.44 9.26 -1.33
CA ILE A 94 9.26 9.90 -0.75
C ILE A 94 7.98 9.25 -1.27
N VAL A 95 7.87 9.09 -2.59
CA VAL A 95 6.69 8.51 -3.23
C VAL A 95 6.50 7.05 -2.83
N ASN A 96 7.58 6.28 -2.70
CA ASN A 96 7.50 4.87 -2.28
C ASN A 96 6.87 4.72 -0.88
N ASN A 97 7.17 5.62 0.05
CA ASN A 97 6.58 5.57 1.40
C ASN A 97 5.11 5.99 1.41
N LEU A 98 4.68 6.79 0.44
CA LEU A 98 3.29 7.22 0.30
C LEU A 98 2.35 6.03 0.07
N PHE A 99 2.85 4.90 -0.45
CA PHE A 99 2.08 3.66 -0.56
C PHE A 99 1.42 3.24 0.76
N PHE A 100 2.13 3.33 1.89
CA PHE A 100 1.57 2.96 3.19
C PHE A 100 0.43 3.89 3.62
N ALA A 101 0.52 5.19 3.30
CA ALA A 101 -0.56 6.14 3.58
C ALA A 101 -1.81 5.82 2.76
N VAL A 102 -1.62 5.50 1.48
CA VAL A 102 -2.72 5.10 0.58
C VAL A 102 -3.33 3.78 1.05
N LEU A 103 -2.53 2.82 1.52
CA LEU A 103 -3.03 1.58 2.10
C LEU A 103 -3.89 1.82 3.35
N VAL A 104 -3.45 2.69 4.27
CA VAL A 104 -4.25 3.06 5.45
C VAL A 104 -5.55 3.72 5.02
N GLN A 105 -5.48 4.68 4.09
CA GLN A 105 -6.68 5.31 3.54
C GLN A 105 -7.64 4.29 2.92
N MET A 106 -7.11 3.30 2.19
CA MET A 106 -7.90 2.22 1.61
C MET A 106 -8.60 1.42 2.71
N LEU A 107 -7.88 1.05 3.78
CA LEU A 107 -8.44 0.30 4.90
C LEU A 107 -9.56 1.07 5.61
N VAL A 108 -9.38 2.39 5.81
CA VAL A 108 -10.39 3.26 6.44
C VAL A 108 -11.59 3.50 5.51
N ALA A 109 -11.35 3.69 4.21
CA ALA A 109 -12.40 3.99 3.24
C ALA A 109 -13.25 2.76 2.87
N PHE A 110 -12.84 1.55 3.25
CA PHE A 110 -13.61 0.34 2.96
C PHE A 110 -14.92 0.29 3.78
N PRO A 111 -16.09 -0.06 3.19
CA PRO A 111 -16.36 -0.41 1.79
C PRO A 111 -16.82 0.76 0.90
N ALA A 112 -17.18 1.90 1.51
CA ALA A 112 -17.86 3.01 0.86
C ALA A 112 -16.99 3.79 -0.13
N GLY A 113 -15.67 3.62 -0.07
CA GLY A 113 -14.68 4.36 -0.85
C GLY A 113 -14.54 5.82 -0.43
N ARG A 114 -15.10 6.21 0.74
CA ARG A 114 -15.10 7.58 1.25
C ARG A 114 -14.85 7.59 2.76
N LEU A 115 -14.28 8.68 3.26
CA LEU A 115 -14.05 8.93 4.68
C LEU A 115 -15.29 9.65 5.23
N GLU A 116 -16.11 8.94 6.01
CA GLU A 116 -17.40 9.44 6.51
C GLU A 116 -17.23 10.31 7.76
N GLY A 117 -16.29 9.96 8.65
CA GLY A 117 -16.06 10.66 9.92
C GLY A 117 -14.92 11.70 9.88
N ARG A 118 -15.04 12.76 10.71
CA ARG A 118 -13.93 13.72 10.95
C ARG A 118 -12.70 13.03 11.56
N THR A 119 -12.92 12.08 12.47
CA THR A 119 -11.86 11.29 13.13
C THR A 119 -11.11 10.37 12.16
N GLU A 120 -11.83 9.79 11.19
CA GLU A 120 -11.25 8.96 10.14
C GLU A 120 -10.36 9.82 9.21
N ARG A 121 -10.81 11.04 8.88
CA ARG A 121 -10.03 12.00 8.07
C ARG A 121 -8.82 12.53 8.80
N SER A 122 -8.94 12.88 10.08
CA SER A 122 -7.80 13.36 10.87
C SER A 122 -6.75 12.27 11.04
N LEU A 123 -7.16 11.02 11.28
CA LEU A 123 -6.24 9.89 11.35
C LEU A 123 -5.48 9.70 10.03
N VAL A 124 -6.20 9.65 8.91
CA VAL A 124 -5.57 9.51 7.59
C VAL A 124 -4.61 10.68 7.33
N GLY A 125 -5.03 11.92 7.60
CA GLY A 125 -4.19 13.11 7.47
C GLY A 125 -2.92 13.05 8.33
N LEU A 126 -3.03 12.57 9.57
CA LEU A 126 -1.88 12.36 10.46
C LEU A 126 -0.94 11.28 9.92
N CYS A 127 -1.47 10.18 9.38
CA CYS A 127 -0.65 9.15 8.75
C CYS A 127 0.10 9.70 7.52
N TYR A 128 -0.56 10.49 6.67
CA TYR A 128 0.09 11.16 5.54
C TYR A 128 1.18 12.12 6.00
N ALA A 129 0.87 13.00 6.96
CA ALA A 129 1.83 13.97 7.48
C ALA A 129 3.04 13.27 8.12
N GLY A 130 2.80 12.25 8.95
CA GLY A 130 3.85 11.46 9.56
C GLY A 130 4.75 10.79 8.53
N LEU A 131 4.18 10.15 7.51
CA LEU A 131 4.95 9.49 6.45
C LEU A 131 5.75 10.48 5.59
N ILE A 132 5.22 11.68 5.33
CA ILE A 132 5.95 12.74 4.64
C ILE A 132 7.15 13.19 5.50
N VAL A 133 6.93 13.44 6.79
CA VAL A 133 8.00 13.82 7.73
C VAL A 133 9.08 12.74 7.80
N THR A 134 8.69 11.46 7.92
CA THR A 134 9.63 10.34 7.91
C THR A 134 10.41 10.28 6.61
N SER A 135 9.73 10.42 5.46
CA SER A 135 10.39 10.38 4.16
C SER A 135 11.39 11.52 3.97
N LEU A 136 11.00 12.73 4.41
CA LEU A 136 11.89 13.88 4.38
C LEU A 136 13.09 13.64 5.31
N SER A 137 12.88 13.10 6.51
CA SER A 137 13.96 12.78 7.44
C SER A 137 14.93 11.75 6.87
N MET A 138 14.45 10.74 6.13
CA MET A 138 15.32 9.76 5.47
C MET A 138 16.21 10.40 4.40
N VAL A 139 15.64 11.34 3.64
CA VAL A 139 16.33 11.99 2.53
C VAL A 139 17.29 13.07 3.02
N THR A 140 16.98 13.76 4.13
CA THR A 140 17.79 14.88 4.65
C THR A 140 18.76 14.51 5.76
N LEU A 141 18.46 13.47 6.56
CA LEU A 141 19.24 13.10 7.76
C LEU A 141 20.05 11.81 7.62
N ARG A 142 19.82 10.99 6.59
CA ARG A 142 20.51 9.71 6.41
C ARG A 142 21.25 9.69 5.09
N ARG A 143 22.57 9.51 5.15
CA ARG A 143 23.34 9.15 3.96
C ARG A 143 22.87 7.77 3.51
N GLN A 144 22.32 7.71 2.30
CA GLN A 144 21.83 6.45 1.73
C GLN A 144 23.06 5.72 1.17
N CYS A 145 23.73 4.94 2.02
CA CYS A 145 24.82 4.06 1.60
C CYS A 145 24.18 2.91 0.80
N GLY A 146 24.28 2.96 -0.52
CA GLY A 146 23.90 1.85 -1.38
C GLY A 146 25.05 0.87 -1.45
N CYS A 147 24.82 -0.40 -1.12
CA CYS A 147 25.80 -1.48 -1.09
C CYS A 147 26.41 -1.88 -2.47
N ALA A 148 26.53 -0.96 -3.42
CA ALA A 148 27.25 -1.16 -4.68
C ALA A 148 27.77 0.18 -5.25
N ASN A 149 29.05 0.21 -5.59
CA ASN A 149 29.72 1.33 -6.26
C ASN A 149 29.37 1.36 -7.77
N PRO A 150 29.18 2.55 -8.39
CA PRO A 150 29.17 3.89 -7.81
C PRO A 150 27.79 4.29 -7.25
N GLU A 151 27.80 4.91 -6.07
CA GLU A 151 26.61 5.37 -5.35
C GLU A 151 25.98 6.64 -5.99
N PRO A 152 24.65 6.74 -6.11
CA PRO A 152 24.00 7.99 -6.47
C PRO A 152 24.16 9.01 -5.32
N ARG A 153 24.76 10.16 -5.62
CA ARG A 153 24.96 11.26 -4.66
C ARG A 153 23.59 11.80 -4.22
N ASN A 154 23.22 11.65 -2.94
CA ASN A 154 22.00 12.23 -2.41
C ASN A 154 22.13 13.76 -2.29
N VAL A 155 21.49 14.50 -3.20
CA VAL A 155 21.55 15.97 -3.29
C VAL A 155 20.80 16.65 -2.14
N PHE A 156 19.86 15.96 -1.50
CA PHE A 156 19.02 16.52 -0.44
C PHE A 156 19.57 16.30 0.97
N LEU A 157 20.76 15.73 1.11
CA LEU A 157 21.39 15.48 2.41
C LEU A 157 21.80 16.81 3.05
N ILE A 158 21.19 17.14 4.19
CA ILE A 158 21.52 18.34 4.97
C ILE A 158 22.52 17.98 6.07
N ALA A 159 22.28 16.87 6.78
CA ALA A 159 23.13 16.40 7.86
C ALA A 159 23.16 14.86 7.90
N ASN A 160 24.29 14.24 8.23
CA ASN A 160 24.34 12.79 8.38
C ASN A 160 24.14 12.40 9.85
N ARG A 161 22.89 12.20 10.26
CA ARG A 161 22.45 11.78 11.61
C ARG A 161 21.58 10.51 11.50
N PRO A 162 22.17 9.35 11.16
CA PRO A 162 21.42 8.11 10.90
C PRO A 162 20.62 7.62 12.12
N GLY A 163 21.09 7.87 13.35
CA GLY A 163 20.37 7.54 14.57
C GLY A 163 19.03 8.27 14.70
N LEU A 164 19.01 9.59 14.44
CA LEU A 164 17.77 10.37 14.46
C LEU A 164 16.79 9.89 13.37
N ALA A 165 17.30 9.63 12.16
CA ALA A 165 16.48 9.08 11.09
C ALA A 165 15.87 7.71 11.46
N SER A 166 16.63 6.83 12.13
CA SER A 166 16.12 5.53 12.59
C SER A 166 15.05 5.64 13.67
N VAL A 167 15.16 6.61 14.58
CA VAL A 167 14.15 6.86 15.61
C VAL A 167 12.85 7.37 14.97
N ILE A 168 12.95 8.31 14.04
CA ILE A 168 11.78 8.83 13.30
C ILE A 168 11.12 7.74 12.46
N GLU A 169 11.92 6.91 11.78
CA GLU A 169 11.42 5.76 11.00
C GLU A 169 10.69 4.77 11.92
N THR A 170 11.28 4.38 13.05
CA THR A 170 10.68 3.46 14.02
C THR A 170 9.38 4.03 14.59
N ALA A 171 9.35 5.31 14.96
CA ALA A 171 8.15 5.98 15.46
C ALA A 171 7.00 5.96 14.43
N ALA A 172 7.33 6.12 13.14
CA ALA A 172 6.34 6.05 12.06
C ALA A 172 5.78 4.63 11.87
N TRP A 173 6.63 3.60 11.92
CA TRP A 173 6.17 2.21 11.90
C TRP A 173 5.25 1.87 13.07
N VAL A 174 5.60 2.33 14.28
CA VAL A 174 4.74 2.18 15.47
C VAL A 174 3.40 2.90 15.26
N THR A 175 3.42 4.13 14.75
CA THR A 175 2.21 4.91 14.47
C THR A 175 1.30 4.21 13.46
N LEU A 176 1.87 3.66 12.38
CA LEU A 176 1.12 2.87 11.40
C LEU A 176 0.50 1.61 12.01
N LEU A 177 1.24 0.88 12.84
CA LEU A 177 0.73 -0.29 13.53
C LEU A 177 -0.42 0.05 14.47
N VAL A 178 -0.30 1.12 15.24
CA VAL A 178 -1.35 1.62 16.14
C VAL A 178 -2.59 2.05 15.34
N ALA A 179 -2.41 2.81 14.26
CA ALA A 179 -3.51 3.24 13.41
C ALA A 179 -4.24 2.04 12.78
N ALA A 180 -3.50 1.09 12.21
CA ALA A 180 -4.08 -0.13 11.62
C ALA A 180 -4.85 -0.95 12.67
N THR A 181 -4.27 -1.12 13.86
CA THR A 181 -4.91 -1.83 14.98
C THR A 181 -6.19 -1.14 15.43
N TRP A 182 -6.17 0.19 15.58
CA TRP A 182 -7.34 0.96 15.94
C TRP A 182 -8.47 0.82 14.92
N ILE A 183 -8.14 0.87 13.61
CA ILE A 183 -9.11 0.65 12.52
C ILE A 183 -9.70 -0.76 12.61
N ALA A 184 -8.87 -1.79 12.80
CA ALA A 184 -9.36 -3.16 12.96
C ALA A 184 -10.28 -3.32 14.17
N VAL A 185 -9.97 -2.66 15.30
CA VAL A 185 -10.84 -2.64 16.49
C VAL A 185 -12.17 -1.97 16.19
N LEU A 186 -12.18 -0.83 15.48
CA LEU A 186 -13.42 -0.18 15.06
C LEU A 186 -14.27 -1.07 14.16
N LEU A 187 -13.64 -1.72 13.17
CA LEU A 187 -14.32 -2.67 12.28
C LEU A 187 -14.85 -3.88 13.04
N ALA A 188 -14.10 -4.40 14.02
CA ALA A 188 -14.52 -5.52 14.85
C ALA A 188 -15.68 -5.15 15.77
N ARG A 189 -15.67 -3.94 16.35
CA ARG A 189 -16.80 -3.40 17.13
C ARG A 189 -18.05 -3.26 16.25
N ARG A 190 -17.90 -2.68 15.05
CA ARG A 190 -18.99 -2.58 14.06
C ARG A 190 -19.50 -3.97 13.64
N TRP A 191 -18.62 -4.96 13.51
CA TRP A 191 -18.98 -6.34 13.19
C TRP A 191 -19.79 -7.00 14.32
N ARG A 192 -19.36 -6.85 15.58
CA ARG A 192 -20.08 -7.41 16.74
C ARG A 192 -21.48 -6.83 16.89
N GLY A 193 -21.68 -5.54 16.62
CA GLY A 193 -23.00 -4.90 16.68
C GLY A 193 -23.92 -5.14 15.48
N ALA A 194 -23.42 -5.75 14.39
CA ALA A 194 -24.17 -5.88 13.14
C ALA A 194 -25.01 -7.16 13.04
N SER A 195 -26.13 -7.11 12.31
CA SER A 195 -26.99 -8.26 11.97
C SER A 195 -26.23 -9.33 11.15
N ARG A 196 -26.67 -10.60 11.20
CA ARG A 196 -26.00 -11.77 10.54
C ARG A 196 -25.60 -11.54 9.06
N PRO A 197 -26.45 -10.93 8.19
CA PRO A 197 -26.07 -10.64 6.80
C PRO A 197 -24.92 -9.62 6.70
N ARG A 198 -24.96 -8.60 7.55
CA ARG A 198 -23.97 -7.51 7.59
C ARG A 198 -22.62 -7.96 8.16
N ARG A 199 -22.61 -8.95 9.07
CA ARG A 199 -21.38 -9.61 9.56
C ARG A 199 -20.63 -10.37 8.47
N ARG A 200 -21.34 -11.03 7.55
CA ARG A 200 -20.70 -11.77 6.42
C ARG A 200 -20.03 -10.84 5.41
N ILE A 201 -20.50 -9.60 5.30
CA ILE A 201 -19.90 -8.57 4.43
C ILE A 201 -18.60 -8.01 5.02
N ILE A 202 -18.55 -7.82 6.34
CA ILE A 202 -17.40 -7.23 7.04
C ILE A 202 -16.31 -8.29 7.35
N ALA A 203 -16.65 -9.58 7.42
CA ALA A 203 -15.69 -10.63 7.80
C ALA A 203 -14.43 -10.72 6.90
N PRO A 204 -14.51 -10.70 5.55
CA PRO A 204 -13.31 -10.73 4.69
C PRO A 204 -12.37 -9.54 4.94
N VAL A 205 -12.93 -8.41 5.38
CA VAL A 205 -12.21 -7.16 5.66
C VAL A 205 -11.42 -7.29 6.94
N LEU A 206 -12.01 -7.89 7.97
CA LEU A 206 -11.31 -8.14 9.23
C LEU A 206 -10.10 -9.06 9.02
N TRP A 207 -10.23 -10.06 8.14
CA TRP A 207 -9.09 -10.91 7.75
C TRP A 207 -8.00 -10.13 7.02
N SER A 208 -8.38 -9.26 6.07
CA SER A 208 -7.40 -8.41 5.38
C SER A 208 -6.71 -7.41 6.32
N ALA A 209 -7.45 -6.80 7.26
CA ALA A 209 -6.92 -5.90 8.27
C ALA A 209 -5.97 -6.63 9.22
N ALA A 210 -6.35 -7.83 9.67
CA ALA A 210 -5.51 -8.68 10.51
C ALA A 210 -4.22 -9.08 9.78
N ALA A 211 -4.30 -9.44 8.50
CA ALA A 211 -3.11 -9.77 7.69
C ALA A 211 -2.15 -8.57 7.55
N VAL A 212 -2.69 -7.36 7.31
CA VAL A 212 -1.88 -6.12 7.28
C VAL A 212 -1.21 -5.87 8.63
N ILE A 213 -1.97 -5.93 9.73
CA ILE A 213 -1.45 -5.71 11.08
C ILE A 213 -0.36 -6.72 11.42
N ALA A 214 -0.59 -8.00 11.14
CA ALA A 214 0.39 -9.06 11.36
C ALA A 214 1.67 -8.79 10.57
N THR A 215 1.54 -8.40 9.31
CA THR A 215 2.68 -8.05 8.45
C THR A 215 3.47 -6.86 9.02
N LEU A 216 2.78 -5.77 9.40
CA LEU A 216 3.41 -4.59 10.00
C LEU A 216 4.11 -4.94 11.33
N ALA A 217 3.47 -5.75 12.17
CA ALA A 217 4.01 -6.17 13.46
C ALA A 217 5.27 -7.03 13.32
N VAL A 218 5.27 -7.99 12.40
CA VAL A 218 6.44 -8.85 12.15
C VAL A 218 7.60 -8.03 11.58
N VAL A 219 7.35 -7.14 10.61
CA VAL A 219 8.39 -6.26 10.05
C VAL A 219 8.98 -5.36 11.13
N LEU A 220 8.15 -4.76 11.98
CA LEU A 220 8.61 -3.93 13.10
C LEU A 220 9.41 -4.74 14.11
N ALA A 221 8.96 -5.93 14.49
CA ALA A 221 9.65 -6.80 15.43
C ALA A 221 11.05 -7.19 14.94
N LEU A 222 11.19 -7.58 13.68
CA LEU A 222 12.50 -7.92 13.10
C LEU A 222 13.45 -6.73 13.06
N ARG A 223 12.94 -5.52 12.81
CA ARG A 223 13.72 -4.29 12.82
C ARG A 223 14.22 -3.97 14.22
N VAL A 224 13.34 -4.02 15.23
CA VAL A 224 13.70 -3.75 16.63
C VAL A 224 14.67 -4.81 17.17
N ALA A 225 14.46 -6.07 16.81
CA ALA A 225 15.34 -7.18 17.19
C ALA A 225 16.68 -7.20 16.44
N GLN A 226 16.91 -6.27 15.49
CA GLN A 226 18.10 -6.24 14.64
C GLN A 226 18.38 -7.60 13.98
N ALA A 227 17.33 -8.30 13.54
CA ALA A 227 17.42 -9.64 13.03
C ALA A 227 18.36 -9.73 11.79
N PRO A 228 19.04 -10.87 11.57
CA PRO A 228 19.93 -11.05 10.43
C PRO A 228 19.27 -10.73 9.09
N SER A 229 20.04 -10.23 8.13
CA SER A 229 19.55 -9.83 6.79
C SER A 229 18.77 -10.95 6.09
N ALA A 230 19.21 -12.21 6.20
CA ALA A 230 18.51 -13.36 5.64
C ALA A 230 17.07 -13.50 6.16
N ALA A 231 16.84 -13.32 7.46
CA ALA A 231 15.51 -13.37 8.06
C ALA A 231 14.64 -12.21 7.56
N GLN A 232 15.21 -11.01 7.45
CA GLN A 232 14.51 -9.85 6.90
C GLN A 232 14.12 -10.06 5.42
N HIS A 233 14.98 -10.71 4.63
CA HIS A 233 14.68 -11.04 3.22
C HIS A 233 13.53 -12.03 3.11
N VAL A 234 13.54 -13.12 3.88
CA VAL A 234 12.46 -14.12 3.87
C VAL A 234 11.12 -13.48 4.26
N VAL A 235 11.10 -12.71 5.35
CA VAL A 235 9.88 -12.03 5.80
C VAL A 235 9.43 -10.97 4.81
N SER A 236 10.34 -10.28 4.13
CA SER A 236 9.97 -9.33 3.07
C SER A 236 9.17 -10.03 1.96
N TRP A 237 9.61 -11.19 1.49
CA TRP A 237 8.89 -11.97 0.48
C TRP A 237 7.53 -12.47 0.96
N ILE A 238 7.44 -12.95 2.20
CA ILE A 238 6.17 -13.36 2.82
C ILE A 238 5.21 -12.16 2.92
N SER A 239 5.73 -11.02 3.36
CA SER A 239 4.97 -9.76 3.47
C SER A 239 4.44 -9.32 2.11
N VAL A 240 5.24 -9.45 1.07
CA VAL A 240 4.87 -9.11 -0.31
C VAL A 240 3.78 -10.04 -0.83
N ALA A 241 3.89 -11.33 -0.60
CA ALA A 241 2.85 -12.29 -0.96
C ALA A 241 1.53 -11.97 -0.23
N ALA A 242 1.60 -11.71 1.08
CA ALA A 242 0.45 -11.36 1.90
C ALA A 242 -0.22 -10.05 1.44
N VAL A 243 0.57 -8.99 1.22
CA VAL A 243 0.09 -7.69 0.77
C VAL A 243 -0.49 -7.77 -0.64
N SER A 244 0.15 -8.52 -1.55
CA SER A 244 -0.34 -8.74 -2.91
C SER A 244 -1.64 -9.55 -2.96
N ALA A 245 -1.91 -10.40 -1.95
CA ALA A 245 -3.17 -11.13 -1.83
C ALA A 245 -4.34 -10.26 -1.32
N LEU A 246 -4.06 -9.16 -0.59
CA LEU A 246 -5.08 -8.24 -0.06
C LEU A 246 -6.08 -7.75 -1.11
N PRO A 247 -5.65 -7.19 -2.27
CA PRO A 247 -6.60 -6.68 -3.26
C PRO A 247 -7.58 -7.76 -3.76
N PHE A 248 -7.12 -9.02 -3.88
CA PHE A 248 -7.97 -10.14 -4.26
C PHE A 248 -8.92 -10.55 -3.13
N ALA A 249 -8.48 -10.50 -1.87
CA ALA A 249 -9.35 -10.73 -0.71
C ALA A 249 -10.45 -9.67 -0.61
N PHE A 250 -10.11 -8.39 -0.86
CA PHE A 250 -11.08 -7.30 -0.93
C PHE A 250 -12.09 -7.51 -2.07
N LEU A 251 -11.63 -7.89 -3.25
CA LEU A 251 -12.49 -8.25 -4.39
C LEU A 251 -13.44 -9.40 -4.06
N ALA A 252 -12.94 -10.47 -3.45
CA ALA A 252 -13.75 -11.61 -3.03
C ALA A 252 -14.86 -11.17 -2.04
N GLY A 253 -14.53 -10.30 -1.08
CA GLY A 253 -15.52 -9.71 -0.17
C GLY A 253 -16.58 -8.86 -0.88
N LEU A 254 -16.17 -8.07 -1.87
CA LEU A 254 -17.05 -7.22 -2.68
C LEU A 254 -18.00 -8.02 -3.60
N LEU A 255 -17.54 -9.16 -4.14
CA LEU A 255 -18.34 -10.04 -4.98
C LEU A 255 -19.36 -10.84 -4.16
N ARG A 256 -18.94 -11.38 -3.01
CA ARG A 256 -19.83 -12.16 -2.11
C ARG A 256 -20.99 -11.33 -1.56
N SER A 257 -20.81 -10.01 -1.44
CA SER A 257 -21.87 -9.05 -1.08
C SER A 257 -23.05 -8.98 -2.06
N ARG A 258 -22.91 -9.42 -3.33
CA ARG A 258 -24.00 -9.36 -4.32
C ARG A 258 -24.96 -10.54 -4.19
N TYR A 259 -24.43 -11.75 -3.99
CA TYR A 259 -25.25 -12.96 -3.91
C TYR A 259 -26.29 -12.89 -2.79
N SER A 260 -25.88 -12.40 -1.60
CA SER A 260 -26.82 -12.24 -0.48
C SER A 260 -27.93 -11.21 -0.69
N ARG A 261 -27.79 -10.31 -1.68
CA ARG A 261 -28.79 -9.28 -1.99
C ARG A 261 -29.70 -9.71 -3.15
N ALA A 262 -29.20 -10.57 -4.05
CA ALA A 262 -30.01 -11.18 -5.11
C ALA A 262 -30.91 -12.29 -4.54
N ASP A 263 -30.39 -13.14 -3.64
CA ASP A 263 -31.17 -14.18 -2.96
C ASP A 263 -32.33 -13.59 -2.14
N ALA A 264 -32.07 -12.51 -1.41
CA ALA A 264 -33.09 -11.82 -0.60
C ALA A 264 -34.18 -11.11 -1.43
N VAL A 265 -33.92 -10.82 -2.72
CA VAL A 265 -34.94 -10.27 -3.63
C VAL A 265 -35.69 -11.41 -4.33
N GLY A 266 -35.02 -12.54 -4.59
CA GLY A 266 -35.67 -13.77 -5.06
C GLY A 266 -36.69 -14.31 -4.06
N GLU A 267 -36.40 -14.27 -2.76
CA GLU A 267 -37.34 -14.66 -1.69
C GLU A 267 -38.53 -13.69 -1.50
N LEU A 268 -38.47 -12.46 -2.04
CA LEU A 268 -39.60 -11.51 -2.00
C LEU A 268 -40.48 -11.57 -3.24
N LEU A 269 -40.02 -12.26 -4.29
CA LEU A 269 -40.72 -12.43 -5.57
C LEU A 269 -41.21 -13.88 -5.79
N ALA A 270 -40.94 -14.78 -4.85
CA ALA A 270 -41.41 -16.17 -4.80
C ALA A 270 -42.42 -16.34 -3.66
#